data_AF-A0A931R8F9-F1
#
_entry.id   AF-A0A931R8F9-F1
#
_cell.length_a   1.000
_cell.length_b   1.000
_cell.length_c   1.000
_cell.angle_alpha   90.00
_cell.angle_beta   90.00
_cell.angle_gamma   90.00
#
_symmetry.space_group_name_H-M   'P 1'
#
loop_
_entity.id
_entity.type
_entity.pdbx_description
1 polymer ?
#
loop_
_entity_poly.entity_id
_entity_poly.type
_entity_poly.pdbx_seq_one_letter_code
_entity_poly.pdbx_strand_id
1 'polypeptide(L)'
;MMLKFGVPIPPDQINLVSDYLAKNFPEKPKPVANIIPGPARIDIKEWQVPIPGSRPHDPLATRDGAIWYTGQMTNRLGRVDPKTGQVKEYPLKIP
;
A
#
# COMPACT_ATOMS: atom_id res chain seq x y z
N MET A 1 -12.95 5.70 -7.75
CA MET A 1 -13.77 6.40 -6.74
C MET A 1 -13.05 6.34 -5.39
N MET A 2 -12.63 7.50 -4.86
CA MET A 2 -11.96 7.61 -3.55
C MET A 2 -13.03 7.52 -2.47
N LEU A 3 -13.11 6.37 -1.80
CA LEU A 3 -14.03 6.19 -0.69
C LEU A 3 -13.50 6.99 0.50
N LYS A 4 -14.31 7.92 1.03
CA LYS A 4 -13.97 8.70 2.23
C LYS A 4 -14.11 7.79 3.46
N PHE A 5 -13.07 7.02 3.76
CA PHE A 5 -13.01 6.16 4.95
C PHE A 5 -12.68 6.94 6.25
N GLY A 6 -12.54 8.26 6.17
CA GLY A 6 -12.27 9.12 7.32
C GLY A 6 -13.53 9.57 8.04
N VAL A 7 -13.41 9.87 9.33
CA VAL A 7 -14.42 10.60 10.08
C VAL A 7 -14.55 12.00 9.46
N PRO A 8 -15.77 12.49 9.15
CA PRO A 8 -15.93 13.84 8.63
C PRO A 8 -15.45 14.85 9.68
N ILE A 9 -14.53 15.74 9.26
CA ILE A 9 -14.07 16.84 10.10
C ILE A 9 -15.12 17.96 9.99
N PRO A 10 -15.67 18.46 11.11
CA PRO A 10 -16.54 19.63 11.11
C PRO A 10 -15.84 20.82 10.42
N PRO A 11 -16.53 21.60 9.55
CA PRO A 11 -15.89 22.67 8.80
C PRO A 11 -15.14 23.71 9.65
N ASP A 12 -15.65 23.99 10.85
CA ASP A 12 -15.06 24.88 11.84
C ASP A 12 -13.78 24.33 12.50
N GLN A 13 -13.55 23.01 12.42
CA GLN A 13 -12.35 22.36 12.94
C GLN A 13 -11.24 22.16 11.91
N ILE A 14 -11.49 22.43 10.61
CA ILE A 14 -10.50 22.19 9.55
C ILE A 14 -9.21 22.96 9.80
N ASN A 15 -9.30 24.24 10.17
CA ASN A 15 -8.12 25.07 10.41
C ASN A 15 -7.36 24.60 11.66
N LEU A 16 -8.08 24.33 12.75
CA LEU A 16 -7.49 23.82 13.99
C LEU A 16 -6.68 22.52 13.75
N VAL A 17 -7.28 21.56 13.05
CA VAL A 17 -6.62 20.28 12.75
C VAL A 17 -5.46 20.47 11.79
N SER A 18 -5.63 21.28 10.74
CA SER A 18 -4.58 21.54 9.75
C SER A 18 -3.37 22.23 10.38
N ASP A 19 -3.58 23.26 11.18
CA ASP A 19 -2.53 24.01 11.87
C ASP A 19 -1.78 23.12 12.87
N TYR A 20 -2.52 22.31 13.62
CA TYR A 20 -1.93 21.32 14.52
C TYR A 20 -1.06 20.32 13.74
N LEU A 21 -1.57 19.77 12.64
CA LEU A 21 -0.82 18.77 11.86
C LEU A 21 0.44 19.38 11.24
N ALA A 22 0.33 20.57 10.63
CA ALA A 22 1.47 21.26 10.03
C ALA A 22 2.56 21.59 11.06
N LYS A 23 2.15 22.03 12.26
CA LYS A 23 3.09 22.34 13.35
C LYS A 23 3.79 21.11 13.91
N ASN A 24 3.06 19.99 14.08
CA ASN A 24 3.56 18.83 14.83
C ASN A 24 4.12 17.71 13.94
N PHE A 25 3.80 17.70 12.65
CA PHE A 25 4.26 16.69 11.68
C PHE A 25 4.91 17.38 10.46
N PRO A 26 6.02 18.10 10.63
CA PRO A 26 6.72 18.72 9.51
C PRO A 26 7.21 17.66 8.51
N GLU A 27 7.31 18.03 7.24
CA GLU A 27 7.82 17.15 6.19
C GLU A 27 9.22 16.67 6.57
N LYS A 28 9.43 15.35 6.53
CA LYS A 28 10.74 14.74 6.70
C LYS A 28 11.47 14.77 5.36
N PRO A 29 12.80 14.93 5.34
CA PRO A 29 13.58 14.82 4.12
C PRO A 29 13.25 13.51 3.39
N LYS A 30 12.88 13.61 2.12
CA LYS A 30 12.68 12.42 1.29
C LYS A 30 14.02 11.73 1.06
N PRO A 31 14.06 10.39 1.02
CA PRO A 31 15.25 9.67 0.59
C PRO A 31 15.69 10.18 -0.79
N VAL A 32 16.99 10.42 -0.96
CA VAL A 32 17.54 10.81 -2.25
C VAL A 32 17.32 9.66 -3.23
N ALA A 33 16.86 9.98 -4.45
CA ALA A 33 16.67 8.97 -5.48
C ALA A 33 18.02 8.33 -5.84
N ASN A 34 18.06 7.00 -5.88
CA ASN A 34 19.17 6.28 -6.47
C ASN A 34 19.06 6.37 -7.99
N ILE A 35 19.86 7.25 -8.61
CA ILE A 35 19.87 7.43 -10.06
C ILE A 35 20.56 6.24 -10.71
N ILE A 36 19.83 5.52 -11.57
CA ILE A 36 20.41 4.50 -12.45
C ILE A 36 20.95 5.23 -13.68
N PRO A 37 22.27 5.24 -13.93
CA PRO A 37 22.85 5.95 -15.07
C PRO A 37 22.50 5.26 -16.39
N GLY A 38 22.28 6.07 -17.43
CA GLY A 38 21.97 5.59 -18.78
C GLY A 38 20.52 5.13 -18.97
N PRO A 39 20.18 4.59 -20.14
CA PRO A 39 18.83 4.11 -20.42
C PRO A 39 18.53 2.85 -19.61
N ALA A 40 17.45 2.88 -18.82
CA ALA A 40 16.91 1.71 -18.15
C ALA A 40 15.86 1.03 -19.04
N ARG A 41 15.94 -0.30 -19.17
CA ARG A 41 14.83 -1.12 -19.69
C ARG A 41 14.10 -1.70 -18.48
N ILE A 42 12.78 -1.54 -18.45
CA ILE A 42 11.92 -1.95 -17.35
C ILE A 42 10.87 -2.90 -17.92
N ASP A 43 10.81 -4.10 -17.35
CA ASP A 43 9.73 -5.05 -17.59
C ASP A 43 8.84 -5.11 -16.36
N ILE A 44 7.55 -4.83 -16.54
CA ILE A 44 6.56 -4.87 -15.46
C ILE A 44 5.70 -6.12 -15.65
N LYS A 45 5.63 -6.94 -14.60
CA LYS A 45 4.75 -8.09 -14.53
C LYS A 45 3.76 -7.89 -13.40
N GLU A 46 2.49 -8.05 -13.71
CA GLU A 46 1.41 -7.93 -12.75
C GLU A 46 0.75 -9.30 -12.51
N TRP A 47 0.26 -9.50 -11.28
CA TRP A 47 -0.50 -10.70 -10.91
C TRP A 47 -1.89 -10.28 -10.45
N GLN A 48 -2.91 -10.78 -11.12
CA GLN A 48 -4.29 -10.55 -10.70
C GLN A 48 -4.53 -11.26 -9.37
N VAL A 49 -4.94 -10.50 -8.35
CA VAL A 49 -5.30 -11.09 -7.06
C VAL A 49 -6.66 -11.81 -7.17
N PRO A 50 -6.86 -12.94 -6.46
CA PRO A 50 -8.07 -13.76 -6.62
C PRO A 50 -9.37 -13.05 -6.26
N ILE A 51 -9.34 -12.13 -5.27
CA ILE A 51 -10.53 -11.43 -4.80
C ILE A 51 -10.60 -10.03 -5.42
N PRO A 52 -11.62 -9.74 -6.27
CA PRO A 52 -11.82 -8.41 -6.82
C PRO A 52 -11.98 -7.35 -5.72
N GLY A 53 -11.39 -6.18 -5.94
CA GLY A 53 -11.50 -5.07 -4.98
C GLY A 53 -10.66 -5.24 -3.71
N SER A 54 -9.80 -6.27 -3.61
CA SER A 54 -8.94 -6.53 -2.43
C SER A 54 -8.09 -5.34 -1.99
N ARG A 55 -7.72 -4.46 -2.93
CA ARG A 55 -6.79 -3.34 -2.73
C ARG A 55 -5.48 -3.78 -2.06
N PRO A 56 -4.62 -4.53 -2.77
CA PRO A 56 -3.31 -4.91 -2.27
C PRO A 56 -2.50 -3.68 -1.85
N HIS A 57 -1.96 -3.70 -0.64
CA HIS A 57 -1.16 -2.62 -0.06
C HIS A 57 0.07 -3.18 0.67
N ASP A 58 1.06 -2.32 0.92
CA ASP A 58 2.30 -2.60 1.68
C ASP A 58 3.01 -3.92 1.30
N PRO A 59 3.50 -4.08 0.06
CA PRO A 59 4.16 -5.31 -0.35
C PRO A 59 5.49 -5.53 0.38
N LEU A 60 5.75 -6.76 0.80
CA LEU A 60 7.01 -7.19 1.41
C LEU A 60 7.57 -8.42 0.69
N ALA A 61 8.75 -8.28 0.11
CA ALA A 61 9.50 -9.41 -0.43
C ALA A 61 10.17 -10.20 0.72
N THR A 62 10.03 -11.53 0.70
CA THR A 62 10.59 -12.44 1.71
C THR A 62 11.75 -13.26 1.16
N ARG A 63 12.54 -13.87 2.06
CA ARG A 63 13.76 -14.62 1.70
C ARG A 63 13.52 -15.82 0.78
N ASP A 64 12.34 -16.39 0.83
CA ASP A 64 11.89 -17.47 -0.07
C ASP A 64 11.53 -16.98 -1.48
N GLY A 65 11.64 -15.68 -1.73
CA GLY A 65 11.32 -15.03 -3.02
C GLY A 65 9.83 -14.73 -3.20
N ALA A 66 9.00 -14.97 -2.19
CA ALA A 66 7.59 -14.59 -2.24
C ALA A 66 7.40 -13.10 -1.96
N ILE A 67 6.25 -12.58 -2.39
CA ILE A 67 5.81 -11.22 -2.08
C ILE A 67 4.53 -11.32 -1.27
N TRP A 68 4.54 -10.79 -0.05
CA TRP A 68 3.37 -10.68 0.80
C TRP A 68 2.73 -9.31 0.65
N TYR A 69 1.40 -9.21 0.75
CA TYR A 69 0.66 -7.95 0.71
C TYR A 69 -0.55 -7.99 1.64
N THR A 70 -1.05 -6.82 2.05
CA THR A 70 -2.30 -6.70 2.80
C THR A 70 -3.47 -6.40 1.86
N GLY A 71 -4.57 -7.15 1.98
CA GLY A 71 -5.82 -6.91 1.26
C GLY A 71 -6.68 -5.90 2.03
N GLN A 72 -6.42 -4.61 1.82
CA GLN A 72 -6.94 -3.51 2.64
C GLN A 72 -8.48 -3.46 2.72
N MET A 73 -9.19 -3.99 1.72
CA MET A 73 -10.66 -3.94 1.66
C MET A 73 -11.35 -5.29 1.89
N THR A 74 -10.58 -6.36 2.04
CA THR A 74 -11.12 -7.73 2.12
C THR A 74 -10.78 -8.44 3.42
N ASN A 75 -10.02 -7.79 4.31
CA ASN A 75 -9.53 -8.38 5.56
C ASN A 75 -8.71 -9.66 5.32
N ARG A 76 -7.72 -9.57 4.43
CA ARG A 76 -6.92 -10.70 3.98
C ARG A 76 -5.44 -10.38 3.97
N LEU A 77 -4.62 -11.41 4.10
CA LEU A 77 -3.19 -11.39 3.79
C LEU A 77 -2.96 -12.19 2.51
N GLY A 78 -2.26 -11.64 1.54
CA GLY A 78 -1.97 -12.32 0.28
C GLY A 78 -0.49 -12.65 0.13
N ARG A 79 -0.19 -13.75 -0.57
CA ARG A 79 1.15 -14.21 -0.92
C ARG A 79 1.21 -14.51 -2.40
N VAL A 80 2.13 -13.86 -3.11
CA VAL A 80 2.46 -14.10 -4.51
C VAL A 80 3.76 -14.91 -4.58
N ASP A 81 3.76 -15.97 -5.38
CA ASP A 81 4.99 -16.61 -5.86
C ASP A 81 5.32 -16.08 -7.26
N PRO A 82 6.34 -15.21 -7.42
CA PRO A 82 6.67 -14.62 -8.71
C PRO A 82 7.14 -15.63 -9.77
N LYS A 83 7.68 -16.78 -9.35
CA LYS A 83 8.21 -17.81 -10.25
C LYS A 83 7.08 -18.55 -10.96
N THR A 84 6.05 -18.91 -10.21
CA THR A 84 4.89 -19.66 -10.73
C THR A 84 3.71 -18.77 -11.10
N GLY A 85 3.67 -17.55 -10.57
CA GLY A 85 2.54 -16.64 -10.66
C GLY A 85 1.36 -17.01 -9.76
N GLN A 86 1.51 -18.00 -8.89
CA GLN A 86 0.45 -18.38 -7.96
C GLN A 86 0.23 -17.30 -6.90
N VAL A 87 -1.04 -16.95 -6.68
CA VAL A 87 -1.47 -16.04 -5.62
C VAL A 87 -2.35 -16.80 -4.65
N LYS A 88 -1.99 -16.78 -3.37
CA LYS A 88 -2.77 -17.38 -2.28
C LYS A 88 -3.15 -16.32 -1.27
N GLU A 89 -4.43 -16.25 -0.91
CA GLU A 89 -4.92 -15.32 0.10
C GLU A 89 -5.43 -16.05 1.35
N TYR A 90 -5.09 -15.51 2.52
CA TYR A 90 -5.42 -16.01 3.85
C TYR A 90 -6.40 -15.04 4.56
N PRO A 91 -7.60 -15.48 4.95
CA PRO A 91 -8.56 -14.61 5.59
C PRO A 91 -8.08 -14.31 7.02
N LEU A 92 -8.21 -13.06 7.44
CA LEU A 92 -7.88 -12.65 8.79
C LEU A 92 -9.12 -12.76 9.68
N LYS A 93 -8.90 -13.04 10.97
CA LYS A 93 -9.99 -13.02 11.95
C LYS A 93 -10.43 -11.58 12.16
N ILE A 94 -11.74 -11.36 12.22
CA ILE A 94 -12.31 -10.11 12.69
C ILE A 94 -12.42 -10.26 14.22
N PRO A 95 -11.87 -9.32 15.02
CA PRO A 95 -12.08 -9.28 16.46
C PRO A 95 -13.57 -9.16 16.84
#